data_AF-A0A7Y8MN22-F1
#
_entry.id   AF-A0A7Y8MN22-F1
#
_cell.length_a   1.000
_cell.length_b   1.000
_cell.length_c   1.000
_cell.angle_alpha   90.00
_cell.angle_beta   90.00
_cell.angle_gamma   90.00
#
_symmetry.space_group_name_H-M   'P 1'
#
loop_
_entity.id
_entity.type
_entity.pdbx_description
1 polymer ?
#
loop_
_entity_poly.entity_id
_entity_poly.type
_entity_poly.pdbx_seq_one_letter_code
_entity_poly.pdbx_strand_id
1 'polypeptide(L)' 'MSKRVSGPPRRPRNPVAKAVRTPAFRMQVVPDKRKKWPKHPAQDETDQTLLDEKNGPNPDDADSQD' A
#
# COMPACT_ATOMS: atom_id res chain seq x y z
N MET A 1 7.07 -25.96 16.00
CA MET A 1 6.35 -24.94 15.19
C MET A 1 5.15 -24.44 15.99
N SER A 2 5.32 -23.37 16.78
CA SER A 2 4.25 -22.80 17.60
C SER A 2 3.45 -21.81 16.76
N LYS A 3 2.26 -22.21 16.29
CA LYS A 3 1.31 -21.24 15.74
C LYS A 3 0.82 -20.42 16.92
N ARG A 4 1.20 -19.13 16.97
CA ARG A 4 0.47 -18.13 17.75
C ARG A 4 -0.91 -18.03 17.12
N VAL A 5 -1.79 -18.96 17.46
CA VAL A 5 -3.20 -18.88 17.10
C VAL A 5 -3.67 -17.60 17.79
N SER A 6 -3.99 -16.64 16.94
CA SER A 6 -4.54 -15.33 17.25
C SER A 6 -5.28 -15.29 18.57
N GLY A 7 -5.09 -14.21 19.33
CA GLY A 7 -5.83 -13.94 20.57
C GLY A 7 -7.36 -14.02 20.40
N PRO A 8 -8.12 -13.75 21.48
CA PRO A 8 -9.56 -13.99 21.54
C PRO A 8 -10.27 -13.58 20.24
N PRO A 9 -11.21 -14.42 19.71
CA PRO A 9 -11.88 -14.14 18.45
C PRO A 9 -12.36 -12.71 18.37
N ARG A 10 -11.84 -11.96 17.39
CA ARG A 10 -12.25 -10.56 17.22
C ARG A 10 -13.73 -10.53 16.88
N ARG A 11 -14.47 -9.59 17.48
CA ARG A 11 -15.88 -9.37 17.18
C ARG A 11 -16.09 -9.17 15.67
N PRO A 12 -17.21 -9.66 15.11
CA PRO A 12 -17.52 -9.43 13.71
C PRO A 12 -17.60 -7.92 13.44
N ARG A 13 -17.06 -7.50 12.29
CA ARG A 13 -17.13 -6.09 11.87
C ARG A 13 -18.58 -5.68 11.58
N ASN A 14 -18.93 -4.45 11.93
CA ASN A 14 -20.19 -3.80 11.59
C ASN A 14 -20.47 -3.93 10.07
N PRO A 15 -21.69 -4.30 9.63
CA PRO A 15 -22.03 -4.45 8.22
C PRO A 15 -21.76 -3.20 7.39
N VAL A 16 -22.00 -2.00 7.92
CA VAL A 16 -21.69 -0.73 7.23
C VAL A 16 -20.18 -0.62 6.97
N ALA A 17 -19.36 -0.96 7.97
CA ALA A 17 -17.91 -0.94 7.84
C ALA A 17 -17.36 -2.01 6.87
N LYS A 18 -18.14 -3.07 6.59
CA LYS A 18 -17.83 -4.01 5.50
C LYS A 18 -18.21 -3.41 4.15
N ALA A 19 -19.41 -2.82 4.03
CA ALA A 19 -19.92 -2.24 2.80
C ALA A 19 -19.02 -1.11 2.27
N VAL A 20 -18.61 -0.16 3.12
CA VAL A 20 -17.76 0.98 2.73
C VAL A 20 -16.40 0.55 2.18
N ARG A 21 -15.91 -0.64 2.57
CA ARG A 21 -14.64 -1.19 2.07
C ARG A 21 -14.76 -1.87 0.71
N THR A 22 -15.96 -1.96 0.14
CA THR A 22 -16.16 -2.52 -1.20
C THR A 22 -15.88 -1.47 -2.29
N PRO A 23 -15.53 -1.89 -3.51
CA PRO A 23 -15.31 -0.96 -4.63
C PRO A 23 -16.51 -0.07 -4.96
N ALA A 24 -17.73 -0.44 -4.54
CA ALA A 24 -18.94 0.35 -4.75
C ALA A 24 -18.85 1.75 -4.12
N PHE A 25 -18.12 1.89 -3.01
CA PHE A 25 -17.98 3.15 -2.27
C PHE A 25 -16.59 3.79 -2.44
N ARG A 26 -15.80 3.36 -3.43
CA ARG A 26 -14.51 3.98 -3.72
C ARG A 26 -14.72 5.41 -4.24
N MET A 27 -13.80 6.30 -3.88
CA MET A 27 -13.78 7.66 -4.42
C MET A 27 -13.70 7.61 -5.96
N GLN A 28 -14.61 8.32 -6.63
CA GLN A 28 -14.60 8.45 -8.09
C GLN A 28 -13.89 9.75 -8.46
N VAL A 29 -12.86 9.64 -9.29
CA VAL A 29 -12.17 10.81 -9.83
C VAL A 29 -13.00 11.34 -11.00
N VAL A 30 -13.40 12.61 -10.91
CA VAL A 30 -14.09 13.30 -12.02
C VAL A 30 -13.02 13.74 -13.04
N PRO A 31 -13.12 13.33 -14.32
CA PRO A 31 -12.17 13.75 -15.33
C PRO A 31 -12.17 15.27 -15.51
N ASP A 32 -10.97 15.87 -15.48
CA ASP A 32 -10.80 17.29 -15.79
C ASP A 32 -11.05 17.53 -17.30
N LYS A 33 -12.05 18.36 -17.60
CA LYS A 33 -12.46 18.68 -18.98
C LYS A 33 -11.38 19.44 -19.75
N ARG A 34 -10.44 20.12 -19.07
CA ARG A 34 -9.40 20.96 -19.70
C ARG A 34 -8.16 20.17 -20.12
N LYS A 35 -7.95 18.97 -19.58
CA LYS A 35 -6.76 18.14 -19.82
C LYS A 35 -6.96 17.05 -20.87
N LYS A 36 -7.98 17.18 -21.73
CA LYS A 36 -8.22 16.27 -22.87
C LYS A 36 -7.15 16.47 -23.96
N TRP A 37 -5.92 16.08 -23.69
CA TRP A 37 -4.95 15.76 -24.72
C TRP A 37 -4.38 14.38 -24.42
N PRO A 38 -4.37 13.46 -25.40
CA PRO A 38 -3.92 12.09 -25.17
C PRO A 38 -2.40 12.03 -25.25
N LYS A 39 -1.78 11.25 -24.35
CA LYS A 39 -0.46 10.57 -24.42
C LYS A 39 -0.08 10.23 -22.96
N HIS A 40 0.20 8.99 -22.55
CA HIS A 40 0.87 7.89 -23.23
C HIS A 40 0.24 6.54 -22.86
N PRO A 41 0.34 5.50 -23.71
CA PRO A 41 0.37 4.14 -23.25
C PRO A 41 1.76 3.86 -22.65
N ALA A 42 1.83 3.64 -21.34
CA ALA A 42 2.96 2.95 -20.72
C ALA A 42 2.34 1.81 -19.91
N GLN A 43 2.61 0.61 -20.40
CA GLN A 43 2.47 -0.62 -19.63
C GLN A 43 3.38 -0.47 -18.41
N ASP A 44 2.84 -0.65 -17.22
CA ASP A 44 3.62 -1.05 -16.05
C ASP A 44 2.70 -1.92 -15.19
N GLU A 45 2.48 -3.14 -15.71
CA GLU A 45 2.50 -4.27 -14.78
C GLU A 45 3.91 -4.31 -14.18
N THR A 46 4.04 -4.67 -12.89
CA THR A 46 5.30 -4.81 -12.12
C THR A 46 5.89 -3.57 -11.45
N ASP A 47 5.22 -3.05 -10.42
CA ASP A 47 5.85 -2.27 -9.33
C ASP A 47 5.45 -2.82 -7.94
N GLN A 48 5.36 -4.16 -7.80
CA GLN A 48 5.19 -4.83 -6.50
C GLN A 48 6.39 -5.69 -6.07
N THR A 49 7.55 -5.62 -6.74
CA THR A 49 8.71 -6.50 -6.43
C THR A 49 10.07 -5.81 -6.30
N LEU A 50 10.14 -4.51 -5.97
CA LEU A 50 11.44 -3.81 -5.75
C LEU A 50 11.48 -2.90 -4.51
N LEU A 51 10.55 -3.07 -3.56
CA LEU A 51 10.57 -2.34 -2.28
C LEU A 51 11.22 -3.11 -1.12
N ASP A 52 11.76 -4.31 -1.36
CA ASP A 52 12.32 -5.16 -0.28
C ASP A 52 13.87 -5.21 -0.24
N GLU A 53 14.60 -4.49 -1.09
CA GLU A 53 16.07 -4.61 -1.17
C GLU A 53 16.86 -3.30 -0.94
N LYS A 54 16.33 -2.37 -0.12
CA LYS A 54 17.08 -1.17 0.31
C LYS A 54 16.97 -0.85 1.80
N ASN A 55 17.02 -1.88 2.64
CA ASN A 55 17.40 -1.73 4.06
C ASN A 55 18.82 -2.31 4.25
N GLY A 56 19.82 -1.67 3.65
CA GLY A 56 21.22 -1.84 4.03
C GLY A 56 21.55 -0.85 5.16
N PRO A 57 22.43 -1.21 6.12
CA PRO A 57 22.77 -0.33 7.24
C PRO A 57 23.43 0.97 6.73
N ASN A 58 23.00 2.12 7.26
CA ASN A 58 23.59 3.42 6.96
C ASN A 58 25.10 3.40 7.29
N PRO A 59 25.98 3.86 6.37
CA PRO A 59 27.42 3.92 6.61
C PRO A 59 27.86 5.11 7.49
N ASP A 60 26.93 5.98 7.90
CA ASP A 60 27.27 7.25 8.57
C ASP A 60 27.46 7.14 10.10
N ASP A 61 27.32 5.96 10.70
CA ASP A 61 27.57 5.73 12.13
C ASP A 61 29.02 5.25 12.43
N ALA A 62 29.95 5.37 11.47
CA ALA A 62 31.28 4.75 11.55
C ALA A 62 32.42 5.65 12.06
N ASP A 63 32.18 6.90 12.48
CA ASP A 63 33.25 7.76 13.03
C ASP A 63 32.78 8.55 14.26
N SER A 64 32.86 7.89 15.41
CA SER A 64 32.94 8.53 16.72
C SER A 64 33.68 7.58 17.67
N GLN A 65 34.98 7.44 17.46
CA GLN A 65 35.92 7.03 18.51
C GLN A 65 37.02 8.09 18.62
N ASP A 66 36.96 8.87 19.69
CA ASP A 66 38.12 9.46 20.39
C ASP A 66 37.75 9.61 21.87
#